data_AF-A0A1C6FGT3-F1
#
_entry.id   AF-A0A1C6FGT3-F1
#
_cell.length_a   1.000
_cell.length_b   1.000
_cell.length_c   1.000
_cell.angle_alpha   90.00
_cell.angle_beta   90.00
_cell.angle_gamma   90.00
#
_symmetry.space_group_name_H-M   'P 1'
#
loop_
_entity.id
_entity.type
_entity.pdbx_description
1 polymer ?
#
loop_
_entity_poly.entity_id
_entity_poly.type
_entity_poly.pdbx_seq_one_letter_code
_entity_poly.pdbx_strand_id
1 'polypeptide(L)'
;MKKILAILLVGVMSVTAFGFNASAVEKTDAEIQQEKLGYILNLNKDIWLDCAVIYDGVWPSIMDNAREVYDTDGLSADEYTVALKQVYDMYYDAPLVNIEYAEATYKNALKEENYNNWYSENEWNDFQEKLKNLGDAFDYYYAHKNEFPCNQLTKAFKEMMTSYNKMTNAYTVKGDVNGDGEVNIEDATLVQKYVAHIENLTGAQKMLTNEKNYENITVTTATNLQKHIVGLEPEFKNNDIFIDEQSCVSSLDDTLRWYNYCNFNICPRRNDVTSGTYIDNNFICMDKIFGYRIWCDKNGYDYL
;
A
#
# COMPACT_ATOMS: atom_id res chain seq x y z
N MET A 1 -49.51 38.41 49.75
CA MET A 1 -48.73 38.75 50.97
C MET A 1 -48.17 37.47 51.60
N LYS A 2 -46.85 37.43 51.83
CA LYS A 2 -46.07 36.63 52.81
C LYS A 2 -45.99 35.09 52.60
N LYS A 3 -44.82 34.59 52.14
CA LYS A 3 -43.71 33.91 52.89
C LYS A 3 -44.02 32.42 53.19
N ILE A 4 -43.42 31.46 52.47
CA ILE A 4 -42.11 30.78 52.70
C ILE A 4 -42.13 29.78 53.91
N LEU A 5 -41.55 28.59 53.64
CA LEU A 5 -40.88 27.60 54.52
C LEU A 5 -41.70 26.46 55.16
N ALA A 6 -41.49 25.26 54.59
CA ALA A 6 -40.74 24.15 55.18
C ALA A 6 -41.49 22.94 55.77
N ILE A 7 -40.81 21.80 55.56
CA ILE A 7 -40.91 20.50 56.23
C ILE A 7 -41.92 19.52 55.60
N LEU A 8 -41.40 18.72 54.68
CA LEU A 8 -41.61 17.26 54.68
C LEU A 8 -40.42 16.62 53.95
N LEU A 9 -39.29 16.64 54.65
CA LEU A 9 -38.20 15.68 54.45
C LEU A 9 -38.68 14.36 55.08
N VAL A 10 -38.24 13.25 54.51
CA VAL A 10 -38.43 11.85 54.96
C VAL A 10 -39.70 11.18 54.43
N GLY A 11 -39.55 10.50 53.30
CA GLY A 11 -40.49 9.50 52.85
C GLY A 11 -40.34 9.16 51.38
N VAL A 12 -39.67 8.05 51.09
CA VAL A 12 -39.71 7.30 49.82
C VAL A 12 -38.81 7.83 48.68
N MET A 13 -37.53 7.48 48.73
CA MET A 13 -36.78 7.07 47.53
C MET A 13 -35.77 5.98 47.93
N SER A 14 -36.30 4.78 48.22
CA SER A 14 -35.51 3.54 48.24
C SER A 14 -35.91 2.71 47.03
N VAL A 15 -35.44 3.11 45.86
CA VAL A 15 -35.43 2.29 44.64
C VAL A 15 -34.00 2.33 44.11
N THR A 16 -33.24 1.33 44.54
CA THR A 16 -32.14 0.68 43.81
C THR A 16 -31.50 1.49 42.67
N ALA A 17 -30.59 2.40 43.02
CA ALA A 17 -29.47 2.74 42.15
C ALA A 17 -28.27 1.86 42.57
N PHE A 18 -28.37 0.55 42.33
CA PHE A 18 -27.15 -0.20 42.00
C PHE A 18 -26.78 0.26 40.60
N GLY A 19 -26.09 1.39 40.53
CA GLY A 19 -25.34 1.74 39.34
C GLY A 19 -24.33 0.61 39.15
N PHE A 20 -24.60 -0.26 38.18
CA PHE A 20 -23.53 -0.94 37.47
C PHE A 20 -22.69 0.17 36.81
N ASN A 21 -21.77 0.75 37.57
CA ASN A 21 -20.53 1.20 36.97
C ASN A 21 -19.79 -0.09 36.62
N ALA A 22 -20.12 -0.67 35.47
CA ALA A 22 -19.07 -1.26 34.67
C ALA A 22 -18.19 -0.08 34.27
N SER A 23 -17.32 0.36 35.19
CA SER A 23 -16.15 1.12 34.79
C SER A 23 -15.43 0.18 33.84
N ALA A 24 -15.45 0.48 32.55
CA ALA A 24 -14.40 0.00 31.69
C ALA A 24 -13.10 0.37 32.43
N VAL A 25 -12.41 -0.62 32.97
CA VAL A 25 -11.14 -0.38 33.64
C VAL A 25 -10.26 0.24 32.57
N GLU A 26 -9.89 1.50 32.80
CA GLU A 26 -8.96 2.20 31.92
C GLU A 26 -7.65 1.43 31.97
N LYS A 27 -7.24 0.87 30.83
CA LYS A 27 -6.00 0.10 30.74
C LYS A 27 -4.84 1.02 31.09
N THR A 28 -3.89 0.51 31.86
CA THR A 28 -2.60 1.16 32.09
C THR A 28 -1.80 1.24 30.80
N ASP A 29 -0.86 2.18 30.72
CA ASP A 29 0.04 2.30 29.56
C ASP A 29 0.81 1.00 29.30
N ALA A 30 1.23 0.30 30.36
CA ALA A 30 1.92 -0.99 30.24
C ALA A 30 1.02 -2.06 29.60
N GLU A 31 -0.25 -2.16 30.01
CA GLU A 31 -1.23 -3.08 29.41
C GLU A 31 -1.48 -2.75 27.93
N ILE A 32 -1.57 -1.47 27.57
CA ILE A 32 -1.74 -1.03 26.18
C ILE A 32 -0.52 -1.42 25.34
N GLN A 33 0.70 -1.16 25.80
CA GLN A 33 1.92 -1.49 25.05
C GLN A 33 2.13 -3.00 24.94
N GLN A 34 1.82 -3.76 25.99
CA GLN A 34 1.85 -5.23 25.95
C GLN A 34 0.85 -5.77 24.92
N GLU A 35 -0.36 -5.22 24.84
CA GLU A 35 -1.37 -5.63 23.85
C GLU A 35 -0.94 -5.31 22.41
N LYS A 36 -0.38 -4.13 22.17
CA LYS A 36 0.20 -3.73 20.88
C LYS A 36 1.32 -4.70 20.45
N LEU A 37 2.22 -5.05 21.38
CA LEU A 37 3.29 -6.03 21.17
C LEU A 37 2.72 -7.42 20.85
N GLY A 38 1.72 -7.88 21.62
CA GLY A 38 1.06 -9.16 21.39
C GLY A 38 0.39 -9.24 20.02
N TYR A 39 -0.25 -8.16 19.57
CA TYR A 39 -0.90 -8.12 18.26
C TYR A 39 0.12 -8.22 17.11
N ILE A 40 1.19 -7.43 17.14
CA ILE A 40 2.22 -7.46 16.08
C ILE A 40 3.00 -8.79 16.06
N LEU A 41 3.19 -9.43 17.22
CA LEU A 41 3.75 -10.78 17.31
C LEU A 41 2.83 -11.85 16.74
N ASN A 42 1.51 -11.69 16.90
CA ASN A 42 0.53 -12.63 16.34
C ASN A 42 0.49 -12.57 14.80
N LEU A 43 0.64 -11.36 14.24
CA LEU A 43 0.72 -11.13 12.79
C LEU A 43 1.88 -11.90 12.10
N ASN A 44 2.95 -12.22 12.83
CA ASN A 44 4.10 -12.97 12.33
C ASN A 44 3.77 -14.44 12.01
N LYS A 45 2.75 -15.04 12.64
CA LYS A 45 2.41 -16.46 12.47
C LYS A 45 1.98 -16.82 11.04
N ASP A 46 1.57 -15.83 10.25
CA ASP A 46 1.03 -16.02 8.91
C ASP A 46 2.06 -15.78 7.78
N ILE A 47 3.35 -15.66 8.09
CA ILE A 47 4.40 -15.53 7.05
C ILE A 47 4.66 -16.91 6.44
N TRP A 48 4.30 -17.10 5.17
CA TRP A 48 4.57 -18.33 4.43
C TRP A 48 6.07 -18.47 4.10
N LEU A 49 6.60 -19.65 4.39
CA LEU A 49 8.03 -20.02 4.31
C LEU A 49 8.62 -20.09 2.89
N ASP A 50 7.83 -19.89 1.84
CA ASP A 50 8.38 -19.87 0.46
C ASP A 50 9.17 -18.58 0.14
N CYS A 51 9.16 -17.60 1.05
CA CYS A 51 9.98 -16.38 1.01
C CYS A 51 11.20 -16.45 1.97
N ALA A 52 11.52 -17.66 2.49
CA ALA A 52 12.39 -17.86 3.65
C ALA A 52 13.89 -17.71 3.39
N VAL A 53 14.39 -16.49 3.21
CA VAL A 53 15.84 -16.24 3.24
C VAL A 53 16.26 -14.94 3.95
N ILE A 54 15.41 -14.33 4.77
CA ILE A 54 15.85 -13.32 5.78
C ILE A 54 15.76 -13.89 7.21
N TYR A 55 15.52 -15.20 7.33
CA TYR A 55 15.43 -15.88 8.62
C TYR A 55 16.76 -16.11 9.33
N ASP A 56 17.93 -15.94 8.70
CA ASP A 56 19.17 -16.34 9.35
C ASP A 56 19.70 -15.26 10.32
N GLY A 57 19.34 -15.40 11.59
CA GLY A 57 19.97 -14.73 12.74
C GLY A 57 19.26 -13.51 13.31
N VAL A 58 18.99 -12.46 12.53
CA VAL A 58 18.56 -11.15 13.08
C VAL A 58 17.06 -11.08 13.36
N TRP A 59 16.21 -11.44 12.40
CA TRP A 59 14.76 -11.42 12.57
C TRP A 59 14.26 -12.42 13.63
N PRO A 60 14.75 -13.68 13.69
CA PRO A 60 14.39 -14.58 14.78
C PRO A 60 14.80 -14.03 16.14
N SER A 61 15.99 -13.44 16.26
CA SER A 61 16.45 -12.85 17.53
C SER A 61 15.56 -11.70 17.99
N ILE A 62 15.18 -10.79 17.10
CA ILE A 62 14.23 -9.71 17.42
C ILE A 62 12.88 -10.29 17.88
N MET A 63 12.38 -11.31 17.19
CA MET A 63 11.10 -11.95 17.51
C MET A 63 11.13 -12.73 18.82
N ASP A 64 12.21 -13.48 19.09
CA ASP A 64 12.38 -14.25 20.30
C ASP A 64 12.50 -13.33 21.51
N ASN A 65 13.32 -12.28 21.42
CA ASN A 65 13.43 -11.25 22.47
C ASN A 65 12.09 -10.57 22.73
N ALA A 66 11.35 -10.20 21.67
CA ALA A 66 10.05 -9.57 21.81
C ALA A 66 9.00 -10.50 22.44
N ARG A 67 9.06 -11.81 22.18
CA ARG A 67 8.20 -12.81 22.85
C ARG A 67 8.55 -12.97 24.33
N GLU A 68 9.84 -13.02 24.66
CA GLU A 68 10.29 -13.06 26.06
C GLU A 68 9.78 -11.84 26.85
N VAL A 69 9.88 -10.65 26.26
CA VAL A 69 9.31 -9.42 26.84
C VAL A 69 7.79 -9.54 26.99
N TYR A 70 7.07 -10.01 25.98
CA TYR A 70 5.61 -10.15 26.02
C TYR A 70 5.12 -11.12 27.11
N ASP A 71 5.83 -12.24 27.31
CA ASP A 71 5.48 -13.30 28.26
C ASP A 71 5.92 -12.99 29.71
N THR A 72 6.69 -11.92 29.92
CA THR A 72 7.20 -11.53 31.25
C THR A 72 6.21 -10.62 31.97
N ASP A 73 5.69 -11.07 33.12
CA ASP A 73 4.78 -10.29 33.95
C ASP A 73 5.45 -9.10 34.63
N GLY A 74 4.74 -7.98 34.72
CA GLY A 74 5.11 -6.83 35.57
C GLY A 74 6.15 -5.87 34.97
N LEU A 75 6.43 -5.94 33.67
CA LEU A 75 7.29 -4.99 32.97
C LEU A 75 6.64 -3.60 32.83
N SER A 76 7.48 -2.59 32.64
CA SER A 76 7.08 -1.21 32.40
C SER A 76 6.61 -0.99 30.96
N ALA A 77 5.86 0.09 30.73
CA ALA A 77 5.43 0.51 29.39
C ALA A 77 6.62 0.77 28.45
N ASP A 78 7.74 1.29 28.96
CA ASP A 78 8.94 1.57 28.18
C ASP A 78 9.60 0.29 27.66
N GLU A 79 9.67 -0.76 28.49
CA GLU A 79 10.23 -2.06 28.10
C GLU A 79 9.41 -2.70 26.97
N TYR A 80 8.08 -2.67 27.07
CA TYR A 80 7.20 -3.12 25.98
C TYR A 80 7.36 -2.27 24.72
N THR A 81 7.47 -0.95 24.87
CA THR A 81 7.60 -0.01 23.74
C THR A 81 8.90 -0.25 22.97
N VAL A 82 10.01 -0.51 23.66
CA VAL A 82 11.31 -0.82 23.02
C VAL A 82 11.21 -2.10 22.18
N ALA A 83 10.63 -3.18 22.74
CA ALA A 83 10.46 -4.43 22.01
C ALA A 83 9.49 -4.29 20.81
N LEU A 84 8.37 -3.59 21.02
CA LEU A 84 7.40 -3.28 19.97
C LEU A 84 8.04 -2.49 18.83
N LYS A 85 8.84 -1.47 19.13
CA LYS A 85 9.54 -0.67 18.12
C LYS A 85 10.51 -1.52 17.30
N GLN A 86 11.29 -2.40 17.94
CA GLN A 86 12.22 -3.28 17.22
C GLN A 86 11.50 -4.20 16.23
N VAL A 87 10.37 -4.79 16.63
CA VAL A 87 9.54 -5.62 15.73
C VAL A 87 8.93 -4.80 14.61
N TYR A 88 8.44 -3.59 14.91
CA TYR A 88 7.87 -2.71 13.90
C TYR A 88 8.91 -2.25 12.88
N ASP A 89 10.07 -1.74 13.33
CA ASP A 89 11.17 -1.30 12.47
C ASP A 89 11.64 -2.44 11.56
N MET A 90 11.72 -3.66 12.09
CA MET A 90 12.07 -4.86 11.33
C MET A 90 11.16 -5.06 10.10
N TYR A 91 9.84 -4.87 10.26
CA TYR A 91 8.88 -4.95 9.15
C TYR A 91 8.89 -3.71 8.25
N TYR A 92 9.09 -2.53 8.84
CA TYR A 92 9.05 -1.24 8.17
C TYR A 92 10.24 -1.05 7.22
N ASP A 93 11.44 -1.40 7.67
CA ASP A 93 12.69 -1.16 6.94
C ASP A 93 12.97 -2.23 5.88
N ALA A 94 12.50 -3.45 6.09
CA ALA A 94 12.80 -4.60 5.23
C ALA A 94 11.58 -5.34 4.68
N PRO A 95 10.60 -4.67 4.04
CA PRO A 95 9.47 -5.36 3.42
C PRO A 95 9.92 -6.30 2.30
N LEU A 96 9.54 -7.57 2.40
CA LEU A 96 9.91 -8.65 1.49
C LEU A 96 8.97 -8.75 0.30
N VAL A 97 9.51 -8.86 -0.92
CA VAL A 97 8.71 -9.10 -2.12
C VAL A 97 8.63 -10.58 -2.47
N ASN A 98 7.44 -11.06 -2.86
CA ASN A 98 7.29 -12.37 -3.48
C ASN A 98 8.04 -12.43 -4.83
N ILE A 99 8.81 -13.49 -5.06
CA ILE A 99 9.69 -13.61 -6.22
C ILE A 99 8.91 -13.71 -7.53
N GLU A 100 7.84 -14.51 -7.58
CA GLU A 100 7.01 -14.67 -8.79
C GLU A 100 6.35 -13.35 -9.17
N TYR A 101 5.87 -12.61 -8.17
CA TYR A 101 5.31 -11.27 -8.37
C TYR A 101 6.36 -10.28 -8.87
N ALA A 102 7.54 -10.26 -8.25
CA ALA A 102 8.63 -9.40 -8.68
C ALA A 102 9.05 -9.70 -10.11
N GLU A 103 9.13 -10.97 -10.50
CA GLU A 103 9.52 -11.39 -11.85
C GLU A 103 8.47 -11.00 -12.89
N ALA A 104 7.19 -11.21 -12.58
CA ALA A 104 6.10 -10.80 -13.48
C ALA A 104 6.04 -9.27 -13.63
N THR A 105 6.28 -8.53 -12.54
CA THR A 105 6.40 -7.07 -12.58
C THR A 105 7.58 -6.61 -13.43
N TYR A 106 8.75 -7.23 -13.25
CA TYR A 106 9.95 -6.96 -14.04
C TYR A 106 9.70 -7.19 -15.54
N LYS A 107 9.06 -8.30 -15.91
CA LYS A 107 8.70 -8.60 -17.31
C LYS A 107 7.77 -7.57 -17.93
N ASN A 108 6.86 -6.99 -17.15
CA ASN A 108 6.00 -5.91 -17.65
C ASN A 108 6.75 -4.58 -17.73
N ALA A 109 7.61 -4.29 -16.75
CA ALA A 109 8.44 -3.08 -16.75
C ALA A 109 9.40 -3.04 -17.95
N LEU A 110 9.89 -4.19 -18.42
CA LEU A 110 10.68 -4.29 -19.67
C LEU A 110 9.92 -3.87 -20.94
N LYS A 111 8.59 -3.78 -20.90
CA LYS A 111 7.76 -3.34 -22.03
C LYS A 111 7.53 -1.83 -22.03
N GLU A 112 7.92 -1.12 -20.97
CA GLU A 112 7.78 0.33 -20.90
C GLU A 112 8.73 1.00 -21.88
N GLU A 113 8.28 2.11 -22.46
CA GLU A 113 8.99 2.85 -23.50
C GLU A 113 8.81 4.36 -23.27
N ASN A 114 9.77 5.18 -23.73
CA ASN A 114 9.70 6.64 -23.63
C ASN A 114 9.49 7.30 -25.00
N TYR A 115 8.30 7.10 -25.57
CA TYR A 115 7.94 7.71 -26.86
C TYR A 115 7.72 9.22 -26.72
N ASN A 116 8.13 9.97 -27.75
CA ASN A 116 7.93 11.43 -27.85
C ASN A 116 8.41 12.23 -26.62
N ASN A 117 9.41 11.71 -25.88
CA ASN A 117 9.90 12.29 -24.63
C ASN A 117 8.78 12.53 -23.61
N TRP A 118 7.82 11.59 -23.53
CA TRP A 118 6.76 11.61 -22.55
C TRP A 118 7.30 11.76 -21.13
N TYR A 119 8.33 10.97 -20.79
CA TYR A 119 9.11 11.12 -19.56
C TYR A 119 10.35 11.97 -19.81
N SER A 120 10.79 12.74 -18.81
CA SER A 120 12.07 13.43 -18.92
C SER A 120 13.23 12.45 -19.04
N GLU A 121 14.31 12.87 -19.70
CA GLU A 121 15.51 12.04 -19.86
C GLU A 121 16.07 11.58 -18.51
N ASN A 122 16.00 12.43 -17.47
CA ASN A 122 16.47 12.09 -16.14
C ASN A 122 15.62 11.00 -15.47
N GLU A 123 14.29 11.11 -15.53
CA GLU A 123 13.37 10.12 -14.95
C GLU A 123 13.48 8.79 -15.68
N TRP A 124 13.53 8.84 -17.02
CA TRP A 124 13.68 7.65 -17.84
C TRP A 124 15.00 6.92 -17.57
N ASN A 125 16.11 7.66 -17.48
CA ASN A 125 17.42 7.07 -17.21
C ASN A 125 17.51 6.46 -15.81
N ASP A 126 16.95 7.13 -14.79
CA ASP A 126 16.87 6.56 -13.43
C ASP A 126 16.07 5.25 -13.43
N PHE A 127 14.90 5.23 -14.07
CA PHE A 127 14.08 4.02 -14.18
C PHE A 127 14.83 2.89 -14.90
N GLN A 128 15.46 3.17 -16.04
CA GLN A 128 16.23 2.17 -16.80
C GLN A 128 17.42 1.63 -16.00
N GLU A 129 18.12 2.47 -15.22
CA GLU A 129 19.18 2.03 -14.31
C GLU A 129 18.63 1.08 -13.25
N LYS A 130 17.53 1.44 -12.58
CA LYS A 130 16.92 0.59 -11.54
C LYS A 130 16.35 -0.70 -12.10
N LEU A 131 15.77 -0.65 -13.30
CA LEU A 131 15.27 -1.83 -14.02
C LEU A 131 16.42 -2.79 -14.36
N LYS A 132 17.56 -2.26 -14.82
CA LYS A 132 18.76 -3.06 -15.04
C LYS A 132 19.26 -3.70 -13.74
N ASN A 133 19.35 -2.94 -12.66
CA ASN A 133 19.80 -3.46 -11.36
C ASN A 133 18.89 -4.59 -10.83
N LEU A 134 17.58 -4.50 -11.09
CA LEU A 134 16.64 -5.58 -10.77
C LEU A 134 16.90 -6.83 -11.64
N GLY A 135 17.17 -6.65 -12.94
CA GLY A 135 17.58 -7.74 -13.83
C GLY A 135 18.86 -8.44 -13.34
N ASP A 136 19.90 -7.67 -13.01
CA ASP A 136 21.15 -8.20 -12.46
C ASP A 136 20.91 -8.97 -11.14
N ALA A 137 19.97 -8.50 -10.31
CA ALA A 137 19.58 -9.18 -9.08
C ALA A 137 18.83 -10.50 -9.32
N PHE A 138 17.99 -10.58 -10.37
CA PHE A 138 17.38 -11.84 -10.80
C PHE A 138 18.41 -12.83 -11.33
N ASP A 139 19.36 -12.39 -12.16
CA ASP A 139 20.44 -13.23 -12.66
C ASP A 139 21.27 -13.82 -11.52
N TYR A 140 21.62 -12.98 -10.54
CA TYR A 140 22.32 -13.42 -9.34
C TYR A 140 21.50 -14.43 -8.53
N TYR A 141 20.21 -14.16 -8.29
CA TYR A 141 19.28 -15.04 -7.59
C TYR A 141 19.23 -16.44 -8.23
N TYR A 142 19.05 -16.51 -9.55
CA TYR A 142 18.94 -17.79 -10.25
C TYR A 142 20.28 -18.54 -10.31
N ALA A 143 21.41 -17.84 -10.35
CA ALA A 143 22.74 -18.45 -10.29
C ALA A 143 23.13 -18.97 -8.89
N HIS A 144 22.61 -18.35 -7.82
CA HIS A 144 22.99 -18.65 -6.43
C HIS A 144 21.80 -19.11 -5.58
N LYS A 145 20.85 -19.84 -6.18
CA LYS A 145 19.59 -20.25 -5.53
C LYS A 145 19.76 -21.00 -4.20
N ASN A 146 20.94 -21.56 -3.92
CA ASN A 146 21.28 -22.28 -2.68
C ASN A 146 22.19 -21.50 -1.71
N GLU A 147 22.68 -20.31 -2.07
CA GLU A 147 23.60 -19.45 -1.29
C GLU A 147 23.05 -18.02 -1.30
N PHE A 148 22.24 -17.66 -0.32
CA PHE A 148 21.18 -16.71 -0.64
C PHE A 148 21.15 -15.47 0.28
N PRO A 149 21.30 -14.26 -0.29
CA PRO A 149 20.91 -12.99 0.32
C PRO A 149 19.64 -12.39 -0.37
N CYS A 150 18.43 -12.74 0.10
CA CYS A 150 17.13 -12.24 -0.42
C CYS A 150 16.96 -10.71 -0.33
N ASN A 151 17.84 -10.05 0.42
CA ASN A 151 17.82 -8.60 0.61
C ASN A 151 18.16 -7.82 -0.68
N GLN A 152 19.00 -8.36 -1.57
CA GLN A 152 19.44 -7.63 -2.77
C GLN A 152 18.33 -7.51 -3.81
N LEU A 153 17.63 -8.61 -4.12
CA LEU A 153 16.50 -8.62 -5.05
C LEU A 153 15.37 -7.73 -4.54
N THR A 154 15.01 -7.89 -3.26
CA THR A 154 13.98 -7.07 -2.62
C THR A 154 14.33 -5.58 -2.67
N LYS A 155 15.58 -5.23 -2.41
CA LYS A 155 16.06 -3.85 -2.49
C LYS A 155 15.99 -3.31 -3.92
N ALA A 156 16.51 -4.06 -4.90
CA ALA A 156 16.49 -3.64 -6.30
C ALA A 156 15.05 -3.47 -6.82
N PHE A 157 14.14 -4.36 -6.41
CA PHE A 157 12.72 -4.27 -6.73
C PHE A 157 12.10 -2.97 -6.21
N LYS A 158 12.33 -2.64 -4.94
CA LYS A 158 11.85 -1.39 -4.33
C LYS A 158 12.39 -0.15 -5.01
N GLU A 159 13.68 -0.13 -5.32
CA GLU A 159 14.28 1.00 -6.03
C GLU A 159 13.66 1.19 -7.41
N MET A 160 13.44 0.10 -8.15
CA MET A 160 12.76 0.13 -9.46
C MET A 160 11.32 0.61 -9.32
N MET A 161 10.54 0.07 -8.39
CA MET A 161 9.15 0.51 -8.15
C MET A 161 9.07 1.98 -7.75
N THR A 162 9.94 2.46 -6.86
CA THR A 162 9.97 3.87 -6.48
C THR A 162 10.28 4.78 -7.66
N SER A 163 11.29 4.42 -8.45
CA SER A 163 11.66 5.18 -9.63
C SER A 163 10.51 5.25 -10.63
N TYR A 164 9.92 4.08 -10.94
CA TYR A 164 8.79 3.98 -11.85
C TYR A 164 7.58 4.78 -11.37
N ASN A 165 7.17 4.60 -10.12
CA ASN A 165 6.02 5.29 -9.55
C ASN A 165 6.19 6.81 -9.55
N LYS A 166 7.39 7.32 -9.23
CA LYS A 166 7.68 8.75 -9.33
C LYS A 166 7.55 9.26 -10.76
N MET A 167 8.11 8.51 -11.71
CA MET A 167 8.06 8.83 -13.14
C MET A 167 6.63 8.84 -13.69
N THR A 168 5.75 7.94 -13.23
CA THR A 168 4.41 7.77 -13.80
C THR A 168 3.27 8.44 -13.04
N ASN A 169 3.37 8.60 -11.72
CA ASN A 169 2.24 9.13 -10.93
C ASN A 169 2.12 10.66 -11.01
N ALA A 170 3.02 11.31 -11.75
CA ALA A 170 2.84 12.71 -12.14
C ALA A 170 1.56 12.92 -12.99
N TYR A 171 1.09 11.88 -13.68
CA TYR A 171 -0.07 11.95 -14.57
C TYR A 171 -1.33 11.38 -13.89
N THR A 172 -2.25 12.28 -13.51
CA THR A 172 -3.44 11.91 -12.71
C THR A 172 -4.77 12.24 -13.39
N VAL A 173 -4.74 12.97 -14.50
CA VAL A 173 -5.95 13.40 -15.22
C VAL A 173 -6.41 12.26 -16.14
N LYS A 174 -7.47 11.57 -15.74
CA LYS A 174 -8.03 10.45 -16.50
C LYS A 174 -8.55 10.98 -17.84
N GLY A 175 -8.14 10.38 -18.95
CA GLY A 175 -8.52 10.78 -20.30
C GLY A 175 -7.55 11.74 -20.99
N ASP A 176 -6.62 12.35 -20.25
CA ASP A 176 -5.56 13.21 -20.75
C ASP A 176 -4.41 12.33 -21.25
N VAL A 177 -4.51 11.85 -22.49
CA VAL A 177 -3.57 10.91 -23.10
C VAL A 177 -2.37 11.65 -23.68
N ASN A 178 -2.54 12.93 -24.05
CA ASN A 178 -1.49 13.78 -24.59
C ASN A 178 -0.68 14.52 -23.50
N GLY A 179 -1.15 14.52 -22.25
CA GLY A 179 -0.47 15.10 -21.08
C GLY A 179 -0.53 16.62 -21.01
N ASP A 180 -1.49 17.27 -21.68
CA ASP A 180 -1.61 18.73 -21.73
C ASP A 180 -2.42 19.33 -20.57
N GLY A 181 -3.05 18.49 -19.75
CA GLY A 181 -3.86 18.86 -18.59
C GLY A 181 -5.35 19.03 -18.90
N GLU A 182 -5.77 18.87 -20.16
CA GLU A 182 -7.16 18.90 -20.59
C GLU A 182 -7.59 17.55 -21.17
N VAL A 183 -8.89 17.27 -21.14
CA VAL A 183 -9.46 16.06 -21.77
C VAL A 183 -10.34 16.50 -22.92
N ASN A 184 -9.82 16.38 -24.14
CA ASN A 184 -10.45 16.94 -25.33
C ASN A 184 -10.26 16.05 -26.58
N ILE A 185 -10.69 16.53 -27.76
CA ILE A 185 -10.69 15.74 -29.00
C ILE A 185 -9.28 15.32 -29.44
N GLU A 186 -8.24 16.02 -29.01
CA GLU A 186 -6.85 15.70 -29.31
C GLU A 186 -6.43 14.39 -28.65
N ASP A 187 -6.89 14.11 -27.42
CA ASP A 187 -6.65 12.82 -26.75
C ASP A 187 -7.29 11.66 -27.50
N ALA A 188 -8.56 11.82 -27.89
CA ALA A 188 -9.25 10.79 -28.67
C ALA A 188 -8.58 10.58 -30.03
N THR A 189 -8.07 11.64 -30.64
CA THR A 189 -7.32 11.58 -31.90
C THR A 189 -5.99 10.84 -31.70
N LEU A 190 -5.28 11.08 -30.62
CA LEU A 190 -4.03 10.39 -30.28
C LEU A 190 -4.28 8.88 -30.08
N VAL A 191 -5.36 8.50 -29.38
CA VAL A 191 -5.78 7.09 -29.27
C VAL A 191 -6.10 6.48 -30.64
N GLN A 192 -6.77 7.21 -31.54
CA GLN A 192 -7.02 6.73 -32.91
C GLN A 192 -5.73 6.53 -33.71
N LYS A 193 -4.77 7.44 -33.61
CA LYS A 193 -3.46 7.31 -34.24
C LYS A 193 -2.70 6.09 -33.72
N TYR A 194 -2.79 5.81 -32.43
CA TYR A 194 -2.25 4.58 -31.84
C TYR A 194 -2.87 3.32 -32.43
N VAL A 195 -4.20 3.26 -32.49
CA VAL A 195 -4.94 2.12 -33.09
C VAL A 195 -4.61 1.95 -34.58
N ALA A 196 -4.34 3.05 -35.29
CA ALA A 196 -3.93 3.04 -36.69
C ALA A 196 -2.42 2.76 -36.89
N HIS A 197 -1.65 2.52 -35.82
CA HIS A 197 -0.20 2.33 -35.84
C HIS A 197 0.59 3.51 -36.43
N ILE A 198 0.06 4.73 -36.29
CA ILE A 198 0.71 5.97 -36.74
C ILE A 198 1.61 6.53 -35.64
N GLU A 199 1.18 6.45 -34.38
CA GLU A 199 1.94 6.87 -33.20
C GLU A 199 1.93 5.77 -32.15
N ASN A 200 2.94 5.72 -31.29
CA ASN A 200 2.99 4.79 -30.16
C ASN A 200 2.59 5.50 -28.87
N LEU A 201 2.06 4.74 -27.91
CA LEU A 201 1.76 5.20 -26.56
C LEU A 201 2.64 4.47 -25.56
N THR A 202 3.16 5.21 -24.57
CA THR A 202 3.79 4.63 -23.39
C THR A 202 2.77 3.87 -22.55
N GLY A 203 3.22 3.02 -21.64
CA GLY A 203 2.34 2.31 -20.71
C GLY A 203 1.50 3.26 -19.85
N ALA A 204 2.08 4.37 -19.38
CA ALA A 204 1.33 5.40 -18.66
C ALA A 204 0.22 6.02 -19.52
N GLN A 205 0.52 6.37 -20.78
CA GLN A 205 -0.51 6.91 -21.70
C GLN A 205 -1.63 5.91 -21.97
N LYS A 206 -1.30 4.62 -22.08
CA LYS A 206 -2.32 3.56 -22.23
C LYS A 206 -3.25 3.51 -21.01
N MET A 207 -2.73 3.68 -19.79
CA MET A 207 -3.57 3.79 -18.60
C MET A 207 -4.44 5.05 -18.59
N LEU A 208 -3.93 6.19 -19.07
CA LEU A 208 -4.66 7.45 -19.16
C LEU A 208 -5.89 7.36 -20.07
N THR A 209 -5.94 6.42 -21.01
CA THR A 209 -7.16 6.14 -21.78
C THR A 209 -8.36 5.71 -20.91
N ASN A 210 -8.11 5.33 -19.65
CA ASN A 210 -9.11 4.81 -18.72
C ASN A 210 -9.85 3.55 -19.26
N GLU A 211 -9.22 2.76 -20.14
CA GLU A 211 -9.73 1.49 -20.63
C GLU A 211 -9.37 0.33 -19.69
N LYS A 212 -10.36 -0.46 -19.24
CA LYS A 212 -10.13 -1.54 -18.26
C LYS A 212 -9.07 -2.54 -18.73
N ASN A 213 -9.04 -2.78 -20.04
CA ASN A 213 -8.04 -3.57 -20.74
C ASN A 213 -7.06 -2.66 -21.50
N TYR A 214 -6.27 -1.88 -20.75
CA TYR A 214 -5.30 -0.92 -21.29
C TYR A 214 -4.21 -1.55 -22.19
N GLU A 215 -3.93 -2.84 -22.05
CA GLU A 215 -3.02 -3.56 -22.96
C GLU A 215 -3.64 -3.76 -24.36
N ASN A 216 -4.97 -3.73 -24.48
CA ASN A 216 -5.70 -3.93 -25.74
C ASN A 216 -6.61 -2.73 -26.05
N ILE A 217 -5.99 -1.58 -26.32
CA ILE A 217 -6.68 -0.37 -26.77
C ILE A 217 -7.21 -0.56 -28.19
N THR A 218 -8.46 -0.18 -28.39
CA THR A 218 -9.16 -0.32 -29.68
C THR A 218 -9.84 1.00 -30.06
N VAL A 219 -10.47 1.04 -31.25
CA VAL A 219 -11.26 2.19 -31.68
C VAL A 219 -12.40 2.53 -30.71
N THR A 220 -12.93 1.54 -29.99
CA THR A 220 -13.96 1.76 -28.97
C THR A 220 -13.45 2.63 -27.82
N THR A 221 -12.17 2.52 -27.45
CA THR A 221 -11.54 3.36 -26.43
C THR A 221 -11.60 4.84 -26.82
N ALA A 222 -11.23 5.17 -28.07
CA ALA A 222 -11.36 6.54 -28.58
C ALA A 222 -12.82 7.03 -28.62
N THR A 223 -13.76 6.16 -29.01
CA THR A 223 -15.20 6.49 -28.99
C THR A 223 -15.71 6.76 -27.58
N ASN A 224 -15.25 6.01 -26.58
CA ASN A 224 -15.63 6.24 -25.18
C ASN A 224 -15.10 7.57 -24.67
N LEU A 225 -13.85 7.92 -25.02
CA LEU A 225 -13.28 9.22 -24.69
C LEU A 225 -14.06 10.36 -25.36
N GLN A 226 -14.43 10.22 -26.63
CA GLN A 226 -15.28 11.19 -27.34
C GLN A 226 -16.62 11.41 -26.63
N LYS A 227 -17.30 10.35 -26.18
CA LYS A 227 -18.55 10.46 -25.41
C LYS A 227 -18.35 11.22 -24.11
N HIS A 228 -17.24 10.98 -23.41
CA HIS A 228 -16.90 11.71 -22.19
C HIS A 228 -16.73 13.21 -22.47
N ILE A 229 -15.95 13.55 -23.49
CA ILE A 229 -15.66 14.94 -23.90
C ILE A 229 -16.96 15.72 -24.18
N VAL A 230 -17.96 15.10 -24.81
CA VAL A 230 -19.25 15.75 -25.11
C VAL A 230 -20.31 15.61 -24.02
N GLY A 231 -19.95 15.07 -22.85
CA GLY A 231 -20.87 14.92 -21.70
C GLY A 231 -21.97 13.87 -21.90
N LEU A 232 -21.78 12.90 -22.80
CA LEU A 232 -22.71 11.78 -22.99
C LEU A 232 -22.49 10.66 -21.96
N GLU A 233 -21.37 10.66 -21.25
CA GLU A 233 -21.09 9.82 -20.09
C GLU A 233 -21.15 10.68 -18.82
N PRO A 234 -22.19 10.54 -17.96
CA PRO A 234 -22.38 11.39 -16.77
C PRO A 234 -21.26 11.25 -15.74
N GLU A 235 -20.55 10.11 -15.73
CA GLU A 235 -19.45 9.85 -14.82
C GLU A 235 -18.35 9.10 -15.59
N PHE A 236 -17.23 9.76 -15.89
CA PHE A 236 -16.01 9.10 -16.36
C PHE A 236 -15.35 8.37 -15.19
N LYS A 237 -16.00 7.29 -14.76
CA LYS A 237 -15.61 6.52 -13.59
C LYS A 237 -14.23 5.94 -13.80
N ASN A 238 -13.51 5.83 -12.70
CA ASN A 238 -12.28 5.06 -12.65
C ASN A 238 -12.61 3.60 -12.99
N ASN A 239 -12.07 3.07 -14.09
CA ASN A 239 -12.29 1.68 -14.50
C ASN A 239 -11.36 0.71 -13.75
N ASP A 240 -11.14 0.97 -12.46
CA ASP A 240 -10.17 0.28 -11.59
C ASP A 240 -8.71 0.37 -12.11
N ILE A 241 -8.38 1.47 -12.82
CA ILE A 241 -7.06 1.67 -13.45
C ILE A 241 -6.20 2.65 -12.66
N PHE A 242 -6.82 3.55 -11.90
CA PHE A 242 -6.11 4.46 -11.02
C PHE A 242 -6.37 4.07 -9.57
N ILE A 243 -5.37 4.12 -8.71
CA ILE A 243 -5.60 3.97 -7.28
C ILE A 243 -5.87 5.37 -6.77
N ASP A 244 -7.10 5.64 -6.35
CA ASP A 244 -7.33 6.80 -5.50
C ASP A 244 -6.50 6.57 -4.23
N GLU A 245 -5.69 7.56 -3.82
CA GLU A 245 -4.75 7.43 -2.70
C GLU A 245 -5.44 6.77 -1.50
N GLN A 246 -5.02 5.54 -1.17
CA GLN A 246 -5.65 4.80 -0.09
C GLN A 246 -5.39 5.55 1.23
N SER A 247 -6.41 5.72 2.06
CA SER A 247 -6.29 6.43 3.35
C SER A 247 -5.27 5.81 4.31
N CYS A 248 -4.92 4.54 4.14
CA CYS A 248 -3.86 3.89 4.90
C CYS A 248 -2.45 4.28 4.40
N VAL A 249 -2.29 4.57 3.10
CA VAL A 249 -1.01 4.95 2.48
C VAL A 249 -0.65 6.40 2.82
N SER A 250 -1.64 7.29 3.02
CA SER A 250 -1.38 8.67 3.45
C SER A 250 -0.78 8.78 4.86
N SER A 251 -0.82 7.70 5.65
CA SER A 251 -0.20 7.63 6.97
C SER A 251 1.27 7.18 6.94
N LEU A 252 1.75 6.71 5.78
CA LEU A 252 3.13 6.28 5.58
C LEU A 252 4.01 7.48 5.19
N ASP A 253 5.31 7.38 5.48
CA ASP A 253 6.26 8.34 4.93
C ASP A 253 6.35 8.22 3.39
N ASP A 254 6.93 9.24 2.75
CA ASP A 254 7.07 9.28 1.30
C ASP A 254 7.82 8.06 0.74
N THR A 255 8.80 7.52 1.46
CA THR A 255 9.59 6.37 1.00
C THR A 255 8.72 5.13 0.88
N LEU A 256 7.96 4.81 1.92
CA LEU A 256 7.06 3.66 1.91
C LEU A 256 5.84 3.89 1.02
N ARG A 257 5.37 5.12 0.89
CA ARG A 257 4.32 5.49 -0.05
C ARG A 257 4.73 5.15 -1.48
N TRP A 258 5.94 5.52 -1.90
CA TRP A 258 6.43 5.19 -3.23
C TRP A 258 6.72 3.69 -3.43
N TYR A 259 7.08 2.94 -2.38
CA TYR A 259 7.17 1.48 -2.47
C TYR A 259 5.82 0.81 -2.70
N ASN A 260 4.77 1.29 -2.02
CA ASN A 260 3.46 0.65 -2.03
C ASN A 260 2.50 1.21 -3.08
N TYR A 261 2.80 2.35 -3.68
CA TYR A 261 1.96 2.89 -4.73
C TYR A 261 1.95 1.89 -5.88
N CYS A 262 0.80 1.26 -6.14
CA CYS A 262 0.74 0.24 -7.17
C CYS A 262 0.46 0.91 -8.50
N ASN A 263 1.47 0.98 -9.36
CA ASN A 263 1.24 1.32 -10.74
C ASN A 263 0.78 0.08 -11.51
N PHE A 264 -0.47 0.12 -11.93
CA PHE A 264 -1.15 -0.99 -12.61
C PHE A 264 -0.58 -1.35 -13.98
N ASN A 265 0.27 -0.52 -14.60
CA ASN A 265 0.88 -0.87 -15.88
C ASN A 265 1.84 -2.06 -15.74
N ILE A 266 2.63 -2.08 -14.66
CA ILE A 266 3.68 -3.09 -14.49
C ILE A 266 3.32 -4.16 -13.47
N CYS A 267 2.47 -3.86 -12.49
CA CYS A 267 2.08 -4.81 -11.46
C CYS A 267 1.04 -5.86 -11.95
N PRO A 268 1.34 -7.18 -11.84
CA PRO A 268 0.40 -8.25 -12.20
C PRO A 268 -0.93 -8.15 -11.46
N ARG A 269 -2.04 -8.45 -12.16
CA ARG A 269 -3.37 -8.65 -11.55
C ARG A 269 -3.58 -10.12 -11.22
N ARG A 270 -4.18 -10.41 -10.07
CA ARG A 270 -4.73 -11.75 -9.78
C ARG A 270 -6.09 -11.90 -10.48
N ASN A 271 -6.26 -12.97 -11.24
CA ASN A 271 -7.44 -13.19 -12.11
C ASN A 271 -8.73 -13.54 -11.34
N ASP A 272 -8.65 -13.80 -10.03
CA ASP A 272 -9.71 -14.35 -9.19
C ASP A 272 -10.61 -13.30 -8.51
N VAL A 273 -10.31 -12.01 -8.64
CA VAL A 273 -11.19 -10.94 -8.12
C VAL A 273 -11.36 -9.84 -9.17
N THR A 274 -12.46 -9.95 -9.93
CA THR A 274 -12.92 -8.94 -10.89
C THR A 274 -13.61 -7.74 -10.22
N SER A 275 -13.36 -7.53 -8.93
CA SER A 275 -13.97 -6.47 -8.13
C SER A 275 -13.13 -6.16 -6.89
N GLY A 276 -12.59 -4.95 -6.83
CA GLY A 276 -11.98 -4.39 -5.62
C GLY A 276 -10.45 -4.46 -5.62
N THR A 277 -9.86 -3.28 -5.48
CA THR A 277 -8.65 -2.85 -4.74
C THR A 277 -7.87 -3.79 -3.81
N TYR A 278 -8.07 -5.11 -3.82
CA TYR A 278 -7.13 -6.07 -3.23
C TYR A 278 -5.97 -6.30 -4.18
N ILE A 279 -5.11 -5.29 -4.21
CA ILE A 279 -3.68 -5.50 -4.32
C ILE A 279 -3.34 -6.41 -3.14
N ASP A 280 -3.12 -7.69 -3.39
CA ASP A 280 -2.35 -8.52 -2.46
C ASP A 280 -1.05 -7.72 -2.28
N ASN A 281 -0.79 -7.06 -1.14
CA ASN A 281 0.43 -6.26 -1.03
C ASN A 281 1.57 -7.28 -1.02
N ASN A 282 2.16 -7.48 -2.20
CA ASN A 282 3.20 -8.47 -2.42
C ASN A 282 4.47 -8.21 -1.59
N PHE A 283 4.46 -7.10 -0.84
CA PHE A 283 5.28 -6.85 0.33
C PHE A 283 4.68 -7.48 1.60
N ILE A 284 5.09 -8.71 1.91
CA ILE A 284 4.54 -9.51 3.04
C ILE A 284 4.58 -8.77 4.37
N CYS A 285 5.59 -7.93 4.59
CA CYS A 285 5.73 -7.16 5.83
C CYS A 285 4.84 -5.92 5.87
N MET A 286 4.49 -5.34 4.71
CA MET A 286 3.62 -4.17 4.64
C MET A 286 2.21 -4.52 5.09
N ASP A 287 1.71 -5.71 4.75
CA ASP A 287 0.44 -6.19 5.28
C ASP A 287 0.42 -6.24 6.80
N LYS A 288 1.57 -6.50 7.44
CA LYS A 288 1.68 -6.52 8.90
C LYS A 288 1.65 -5.11 9.47
N ILE A 289 2.34 -4.16 8.83
CA ILE A 289 2.29 -2.74 9.20
C ILE A 289 0.86 -2.19 9.05
N PHE A 290 0.18 -2.47 7.93
CA PHE A 290 -1.20 -2.06 7.72
C PHE A 290 -2.16 -2.73 8.72
N GLY A 291 -2.02 -4.04 8.93
CA GLY A 291 -2.81 -4.78 9.90
C GLY A 291 -2.66 -4.22 11.32
N TYR A 292 -1.45 -3.83 11.71
CA TYR A 292 -1.15 -3.18 12.99
C TYR A 292 -1.80 -1.80 13.11
N ARG A 293 -1.65 -0.94 12.09
CA ARG A 293 -2.22 0.42 12.09
C ARG A 293 -3.75 0.39 12.14
N ILE A 294 -4.39 -0.43 11.29
CA ILE A 294 -5.86 -0.61 11.28
C ILE A 294 -6.36 -1.10 12.63
N TRP A 295 -5.61 -1.97 13.29
CA TRP A 295 -5.98 -2.45 14.61
C TRP A 295 -5.81 -1.37 15.69
N CYS A 296 -4.74 -0.56 15.65
CA CYS A 296 -4.58 0.58 16.56
C CYS A 296 -5.73 1.57 16.41
N ASP A 297 -6.10 1.93 15.18
CA ASP A 297 -7.22 2.83 14.88
C ASP A 297 -8.54 2.34 15.48
N LYS A 298 -8.85 1.06 15.28
CA LYS A 298 -10.08 0.44 15.82
C LYS A 298 -10.14 0.46 17.34
N ASN A 299 -8.98 0.50 18.01
CA ASN A 299 -8.88 0.52 19.47
C ASN A 299 -8.60 1.92 20.04
N GLY A 300 -8.48 2.96 19.20
CA GLY A 300 -8.17 4.33 19.63
C GLY A 300 -6.76 4.48 20.19
N TYR A 301 -5.82 3.65 19.74
CA TYR A 301 -4.41 3.72 20.14
C TYR A 301 -3.62 4.57 19.17
N ASP A 302 -2.72 5.40 19.72
CA ASP A 302 -1.68 6.02 18.93
C ASP A 302 -0.78 4.95 18.30
N TYR A 303 -0.28 5.23 17.10
CA TYR A 303 0.72 4.39 16.46
C TYR A 303 2.05 4.47 17.22
N LEU A 304 3.05 3.71 16.76
CA LEU A 304 4.43 3.86 17.21
C LEU A 304 5.01 5.21 16.79
#